data_AF-A0A536G6N8-F1
#
_entry.id   AF-A0A536G6N8-F1
#
_cell.length_a   1.000
_cell.length_b   1.000
_cell.length_c   1.000
_cell.angle_alpha   90.00
_cell.angle_beta   90.00
_cell.angle_gamma   90.00
#
_symmetry.space_group_name_H-M   'P 1'
#
loop_
_entity.id
_entity.type
_entity.pdbx_description
1 polymer ?
#
loop_
_entity_poly.entity_id
_entity_poly.type
_entity_poly.pdbx_seq_one_letter_code
_entity_poly.pdbx_strand_id
1 'polypeptide(L)'
;MNAAFLGIPGPLWGGICLALAVLFVVVWPSRFRSEGVARIILRWGHAIVWLLLALWIFLRIWTPDLGVANVLPLLAGVAYAAFVLTLVTATRRPG
;
A
#
# COMPACT_ATOMS: atom_id res chain seq x y z
N MET A 1 -21.76 -3.01 -9.12
CA MET A 1 -20.60 -3.09 -10.05
C MET A 1 -19.99 -4.49 -9.98
N ASN A 2 -20.37 -5.41 -10.87
CA ASN A 2 -19.74 -6.73 -11.00
C ASN A 2 -18.46 -6.64 -11.85
N ALA A 3 -17.52 -5.78 -11.48
CA ALA A 3 -16.22 -5.73 -12.13
C ALA A 3 -15.35 -6.82 -11.49
N ALA A 4 -15.44 -8.04 -12.03
CA ALA A 4 -14.59 -9.14 -11.64
C ALA A 4 -13.23 -8.98 -12.33
N PHE A 5 -12.25 -8.42 -11.63
CA PHE A 5 -10.88 -8.39 -12.14
C PHE A 5 -10.29 -9.79 -12.00
N LEU A 6 -9.87 -10.38 -13.13
CA LEU A 6 -9.40 -11.78 -13.21
C LEU A 6 -10.43 -12.83 -12.70
N GLY A 7 -11.73 -12.53 -12.83
CA GLY A 7 -12.79 -13.42 -12.33
C GLY A 7 -13.02 -13.35 -10.81
N ILE A 8 -12.27 -12.50 -10.09
CA ILE A 8 -12.41 -12.33 -8.64
C ILE A 8 -13.23 -11.04 -8.35
N PRO A 9 -14.33 -11.15 -7.58
CA PRO A 9 -15.12 -10.00 -7.13
C PRO A 9 -14.31 -8.90 -6.44
N GLY A 10 -14.65 -7.64 -6.68
CA GLY A 10 -14.02 -6.46 -6.06
C GLY A 10 -13.86 -6.54 -4.52
N PRO A 11 -14.86 -6.98 -3.74
CA PRO A 11 -14.70 -7.11 -2.29
C PRO A 11 -13.57 -8.05 -1.87
N LEU A 12 -13.36 -9.14 -2.62
CA LEU A 12 -12.28 -10.10 -2.35
C LEU A 12 -10.91 -9.47 -2.62
N TRP A 13 -10.79 -8.64 -3.66
CA TRP A 13 -9.58 -7.85 -3.89
C TRP A 13 -9.27 -6.88 -2.76
N GLY A 14 -10.31 -6.20 -2.22
CA GLY A 14 -10.16 -5.36 -1.03
C GLY A 14 -9.65 -6.15 0.19
N GLY A 15 -10.18 -7.36 0.38
CA GLY A 15 -9.73 -8.29 1.42
C GLY A 15 -8.28 -8.75 1.24
N ILE A 16 -7.86 -9.07 0.01
CA ILE A 16 -6.48 -9.45 -0.31
C ILE A 16 -5.53 -8.29 -0.01
N CYS A 17 -5.87 -7.07 -0.43
CA CYS A 17 -5.08 -5.88 -0.12
C CYS A 17 -4.94 -5.68 1.40
N LEU A 18 -6.03 -5.85 2.15
CA LEU A 18 -6.00 -5.73 3.60
C LEU A 18 -5.12 -6.82 4.25
N ALA A 19 -5.23 -8.06 3.78
CA ALA A 19 -4.40 -9.17 4.27
C ALA A 19 -2.90 -8.91 4.00
N LEU A 20 -2.56 -8.39 2.82
CA LEU A 20 -1.19 -7.99 2.49
C LEU A 20 -0.72 -6.84 3.40
N ALA A 21 -1.56 -5.84 3.68
CA ALA A 21 -1.21 -4.78 4.62
C ALA A 21 -0.82 -5.35 5.99
N VAL A 22 -1.64 -6.23 6.57
CA VAL A 22 -1.35 -6.89 7.85
C VAL A 22 -0.08 -7.73 7.77
N LEU A 23 0.08 -8.53 6.71
CA LEU A 23 1.25 -9.36 6.49
C LEU A 23 2.54 -8.51 6.48
N PHE A 24 2.56 -7.41 5.75
CA PHE A 24 3.74 -6.54 5.69
C PHE A 24 4.00 -5.80 7.01
N VAL A 25 2.96 -5.48 7.79
CA VAL A 25 3.14 -4.96 9.16
C VAL A 25 3.81 -5.99 10.06
N VAL A 26 3.36 -7.24 10.05
CA VAL A 26 3.85 -8.26 11.00
C VAL A 26 5.17 -8.89 10.54
N VAL A 27 5.24 -9.29 9.27
CA VAL A 27 6.30 -10.17 8.76
C VAL A 27 7.52 -9.40 8.29
N TRP A 28 7.39 -8.17 7.76
CA TRP A 28 8.51 -7.47 7.11
C TRP A 28 9.58 -6.99 8.11
N PRO A 29 10.70 -7.71 8.28
CA PRO A 29 11.77 -7.26 9.18
C PRO A 29 12.61 -6.27 8.38
N SER A 30 12.66 -5.00 8.79
CA SER A 30 13.52 -4.00 8.14
C SER A 30 15.00 -4.33 8.40
N ARG A 31 15.53 -5.26 7.61
CA ARG A 31 16.95 -5.66 7.54
C ARG A 31 17.86 -4.61 6.91
N PHE A 32 17.30 -3.50 6.45
CA PHE A 32 18.05 -2.38 5.90
C PHE A 32 18.69 -1.57 7.04
N ARG A 33 20.01 -1.35 6.96
CA ARG A 33 20.70 -0.32 7.76
C ARG A 33 20.25 1.06 7.29
N SER A 34 19.07 1.47 7.74
CA SER A 34 18.52 2.78 7.51
C SER A 34 18.25 3.47 8.85
N GLU A 35 18.48 4.78 8.87
CA GLU A 35 18.29 5.63 10.04
C GLU A 35 17.21 6.69 9.75
N GLY A 36 16.59 7.20 10.81
CA GLY A 36 15.58 8.25 10.74
C GLY A 36 14.37 7.90 9.88
N VAL A 37 13.92 8.85 9.07
CA VAL A 37 12.69 8.78 8.26
C VAL A 37 12.72 7.62 7.25
N ALA A 38 13.90 7.29 6.71
CA ALA A 38 14.05 6.18 5.76
C ALA A 38 13.67 4.82 6.37
N ARG A 39 13.96 4.61 7.66
CA ARG A 39 13.54 3.40 8.38
C ARG A 39 12.02 3.29 8.48
N ILE A 40 11.36 4.41 8.76
CA ILE A 40 9.90 4.47 8.87
C ILE A 40 9.27 4.17 7.51
N ILE A 41 9.74 4.81 6.44
CA ILE A 41 9.25 4.59 5.08
C ILE A 41 9.45 3.13 4.66
N LEU A 42 10.62 2.54 4.91
CA LEU A 42 10.89 1.14 4.54
C LEU A 42 10.13 0.11 5.38
N ARG A 43 9.75 0.46 6.61
CA ARG A 43 8.98 -0.43 7.49
C ARG A 43 7.49 -0.38 7.18
N TRP A 44 6.94 0.81 6.92
CA TRP A 44 5.49 1.04 6.86
C TRP A 44 4.98 1.43 5.47
N GLY A 45 5.82 1.99 4.60
CA GLY A 45 5.40 2.53 3.31
C GLY A 45 4.66 1.50 2.46
N HIS A 46 5.20 0.28 2.38
CA HIS A 46 4.56 -0.80 1.62
C HIS A 46 3.21 -1.23 2.22
N ALA A 47 3.11 -1.33 3.54
CA ALA A 47 1.85 -1.67 4.21
C ALA A 47 0.79 -0.57 4.04
N ILE A 48 1.19 0.71 4.09
CA ILE A 48 0.31 1.86 3.88
C ILE A 48 -0.28 1.85 2.47
N VAL A 49 0.50 1.49 1.45
CA VAL A 49 0.01 1.35 0.07
C VAL A 49 -1.12 0.32 0.00
N TRP A 50 -0.91 -0.86 0.57
CA TRP A 50 -1.93 -1.92 0.60
C TRP A 50 -3.18 -1.51 1.38
N LEU A 51 -3.00 -0.78 2.48
CA LEU A 51 -4.12 -0.26 3.28
C LEU A 51 -4.93 0.79 2.51
N LEU A 52 -4.26 1.73 1.82
CA LEU A 52 -4.92 2.76 1.01
C LEU A 52 -5.69 2.14 -0.17
N LEU A 53 -5.15 1.09 -0.81
CA LEU A 53 -5.87 0.35 -1.85
C LEU A 53 -7.09 -0.38 -1.30
N ALA A 54 -6.95 -1.08 -0.18
CA ALA A 54 -8.09 -1.76 0.46
C ALA A 54 -9.20 -0.76 0.81
N LEU A 55 -8.82 0.36 1.43
CA LEU A 55 -9.75 1.43 1.79
C LEU A 55 -10.43 2.04 0.56
N TRP A 56 -9.69 2.26 -0.52
CA TRP A 56 -10.26 2.72 -1.79
C TRP A 56 -11.31 1.75 -2.35
N ILE A 57 -11.01 0.45 -2.38
CA ILE A 57 -11.93 -0.58 -2.88
C ILE A 57 -13.21 -0.60 -2.04
N PHE A 58 -13.08 -0.61 -0.71
CA PHE A 58 -14.25 -0.62 0.18
C PHE A 58 -15.05 0.68 0.07
N LEU A 59 -14.42 1.85 0.03
CA LEU A 59 -15.15 3.12 -0.14
C LEU A 59 -15.88 3.19 -1.48
N ARG A 60 -15.29 2.66 -2.57
CA ARG A 60 -15.99 2.57 -3.87
C ARG A 60 -17.22 1.67 -3.84
N ILE A 61 -17.22 0.64 -3.00
CA ILE A 61 -18.35 -0.31 -2.89
C ILE A 61 -19.47 0.28 -2.02
N TRP A 62 -19.13 0.87 -0.88
CA TRP A 62 -20.11 1.30 0.13
C TRP A 62 -20.60 2.72 -0.09
N THR A 63 -19.75 3.58 -0.65
CA THR A 63 -19.97 5.03 -0.75
C THR A 63 -19.41 5.56 -2.08
N PRO A 64 -19.97 5.16 -3.22
CA PRO A 64 -19.41 5.46 -4.55
C PRO A 64 -19.34 6.97 -4.87
N ASP A 65 -20.16 7.78 -4.21
CA ASP A 65 -20.26 9.23 -4.43
C ASP A 65 -19.30 10.07 -3.57
N LEU A 66 -18.53 9.44 -2.67
CA LEU A 66 -17.49 10.14 -1.92
C LEU A 66 -16.33 10.50 -2.84
N GLY A 67 -16.15 11.79 -3.11
CA GLY A 67 -15.02 12.32 -3.90
C GLY A 67 -13.63 11.91 -3.38
N VAL A 68 -13.53 11.58 -2.09
CA VAL A 68 -12.31 11.05 -1.44
C VAL A 68 -11.84 9.74 -2.10
N ALA A 69 -12.75 8.94 -2.68
CA ALA A 69 -12.43 7.74 -3.42
C ALA A 69 -11.55 8.00 -4.65
N ASN A 70 -11.46 9.23 -5.16
CA ASN A 70 -10.55 9.56 -6.26
C ASN A 70 -9.14 9.93 -5.77
N VAL A 71 -8.99 10.30 -4.49
CA VAL A 71 -7.71 10.76 -3.91
C VAL A 71 -6.89 9.60 -3.34
N LEU A 72 -7.54 8.57 -2.80
CA LEU A 72 -6.87 7.41 -2.20
C LEU A 72 -5.90 6.68 -3.15
N PRO A 73 -6.24 6.40 -4.42
CA PRO A 73 -5.31 5.78 -5.35
C PRO A 73 -4.08 6.65 -5.65
N LEU A 74 -4.26 7.98 -5.73
CA LEU A 74 -3.17 8.93 -5.90
C LEU A 74 -2.22 8.91 -4.70
N LEU A 75 -2.77 8.93 -3.49
CA LEU A 75 -1.98 8.83 -2.26
C LEU A 75 -1.23 7.50 -2.16
N ALA A 76 -1.86 6.39 -2.56
CA ALA A 76 -1.20 5.09 -2.62
C ALA A 76 -0.04 5.09 -3.62
N GLY A 77 -0.21 5.71 -4.79
CA GLY A 77 0.84 5.87 -5.78
C GLY A 77 2.04 6.67 -5.24
N VAL A 78 1.77 7.79 -4.55
CA VAL A 78 2.82 8.61 -3.93
C VAL A 78 3.55 7.85 -2.83
N ALA A 79 2.82 7.16 -1.95
CA ALA A 79 3.40 6.33 -0.89
C ALA A 79 4.27 5.19 -1.46
N TYR A 80 3.83 4.57 -2.55
CA TYR A 80 4.58 3.53 -3.24
C TYR A 80 5.86 4.09 -3.88
N ALA A 81 5.78 5.24 -4.56
CA ALA A 81 6.95 5.89 -5.14
C ALA A 81 7.98 6.26 -4.06
N ALA A 82 7.54 6.84 -2.93
CA ALA A 82 8.42 7.15 -1.80
C ALA A 82 9.08 5.88 -1.23
N PHE A 83 8.32 4.79 -1.09
CA PHE A 83 8.85 3.50 -0.65
C PHE A 83 9.92 2.96 -1.61
N VAL A 84 9.64 2.92 -2.92
CA VAL A 84 10.57 2.41 -3.94
C VAL A 84 11.84 3.26 -4.01
N LEU A 85 11.71 4.59 -4.02
CA LEU A 85 12.87 5.50 -4.03
C LEU A 85 13.74 5.29 -2.79
N THR A 86 13.13 5.16 -1.62
CA THR A 86 13.86 4.90 -0.37
C THR A 86 14.53 3.53 -0.39
N LEU A 87 13.86 2.52 -0.95
CA LEU A 87 14.39 1.15 -1.08
C LEU A 87 15.61 1.13 -2.01
N VAL A 88 15.50 1.76 -3.18
CA VAL A 88 16.58 1.83 -4.17
C VAL A 88 17.78 2.63 -3.65
N THR A 89 17.55 3.71 -2.92
CA THR A 89 18.65 4.49 -2.32
C THR A 89 19.33 3.74 -1.18
N ALA A 90 18.57 3.01 -0.36
CA ALA A 90 19.11 2.18 0.72
C ALA A 90 19.92 0.99 0.21
N THR A 91 19.55 0.39 -0.93
CA THR A 91 20.30 -0.73 -1.53
C THR A 91 21.55 -0.29 -2.29
N ARG A 92 21.59 0.95 -2.80
CA ARG A 92 22.72 1.51 -3.56
C ARG A 92 23.86 2.07 -2.72
N ARG A 93 23.68 2.24 -1.40
CA ARG A 93 24.78 2.62 -0.50
C ARG A 93 25.47 1.34 -0.02
N PRO A 94 26.59 0.90 -0.63
CA PRO A 94 27.44 -0.09 0.01
C PRO A 94 27.90 0.51 1.35
N GLY A 95 27.52 -0.15 2.44
CA GLY A 95 28.09 0.12 3.75
C GLY A 95 29.53 -0.36 3.82
#